data_AF-A0A2E2E8G9-F1
#
_entry.id   AF-A0A2E2E8G9-F1
#
_cell.length_a   1.000
_cell.length_b   1.000
_cell.length_c   1.000
_cell.angle_alpha   90.00
_cell.angle_beta   90.00
_cell.angle_gamma   90.00
#
_symmetry.space_group_name_H-M   'P 1'
#
loop_
_entity.id
_entity.type
_entity.pdbx_description
1 polymer ?
#
loop_
_entity_poly.entity_id
_entity_poly.type
_entity_poly.pdbx_seq_one_letter_code
_entity_poly.pdbx_strand_id
1 'polypeptide(L)'
;MTAKTDARLSKAYANMKPRARVLAALNAISEGDMECFRDLGRAAPKKSYIEADATESNAIEACFHISEVLDVVFYEAMMRKYRAGYIAAERTIDHIITGDKDKTPLEIMAEAEEGEFSNLAASLESAAQNDARAVCAAAIEFAQEIGLDLKAAFCRSAAASDPEFARVAGMGQSDPERVKEFKAGFTSVWGQYGNHVLTRSAA
;
A
#
# COMPACT_ATOMS: atom_id res chain seq x y z
N MET A 1 -25.02 -0.35 -23.90
CA MET A 1 -26.04 -1.35 -23.53
C MET A 1 -26.33 -1.17 -22.05
N THR A 2 -27.51 -0.70 -21.68
CA THR A 2 -27.91 -0.56 -20.28
C THR A 2 -28.26 -1.94 -19.74
N ALA A 3 -27.36 -2.48 -18.92
CA ALA A 3 -27.49 -3.81 -18.36
C ALA A 3 -28.75 -3.88 -17.48
N LYS A 4 -29.78 -4.60 -17.96
CA LYS A 4 -30.62 -5.35 -17.04
C LYS A 4 -29.65 -6.30 -16.34
N THR A 5 -29.24 -6.00 -15.12
CA THR A 5 -28.55 -6.95 -14.25
C THR A 5 -29.28 -8.29 -14.40
N ASP A 6 -28.60 -9.30 -14.95
CA ASP A 6 -29.23 -10.59 -15.23
C ASP A 6 -29.88 -11.08 -13.92
N ALA A 7 -31.21 -11.29 -13.95
CA ALA A 7 -31.94 -11.73 -12.76
C ALA A 7 -31.36 -13.04 -12.18
N ARG A 8 -30.65 -13.83 -13.01
CA ARG A 8 -29.89 -15.01 -12.58
C ARG A 8 -28.66 -14.65 -11.74
N LEU A 9 -27.91 -13.62 -12.12
CA LEU A 9 -26.74 -13.12 -11.37
C LEU A 9 -27.16 -12.54 -10.02
N SER A 10 -28.21 -11.70 -10.00
CA SER A 10 -28.72 -11.14 -8.75
C SER A 10 -29.19 -12.23 -7.78
N LYS A 11 -29.85 -13.29 -8.28
CA LYS A 11 -30.23 -14.46 -7.46
C LYS A 11 -29.02 -15.26 -6.98
N ALA A 12 -27.97 -15.39 -7.79
CA ALA A 12 -26.73 -16.05 -7.39
C ALA A 12 -26.04 -15.29 -6.24
N TYR A 13 -25.92 -13.96 -6.34
CA TYR A 13 -25.33 -13.10 -5.30
C TYR A 13 -26.10 -13.15 -3.99
N ALA A 14 -27.44 -13.13 -4.06
CA ALA A 14 -28.30 -13.25 -2.88
C ALA A 14 -28.10 -14.59 -2.14
N ASN A 15 -27.77 -15.66 -2.88
CA ASN A 15 -27.51 -16.99 -2.31
C ASN A 15 -26.07 -17.18 -1.82
N MET A 16 -25.16 -16.23 -2.04
CA MET A 16 -23.80 -16.32 -1.52
C MET A 16 -23.79 -16.21 0.01
N LYS A 17 -22.91 -16.99 0.65
CA LYS A 17 -22.59 -16.80 2.07
C LYS A 17 -21.92 -15.42 2.25
N PRO A 18 -22.13 -14.71 3.38
CA PRO A 18 -21.57 -13.37 3.60
C PRO A 18 -20.07 -13.27 3.29
N ARG A 19 -19.25 -14.19 3.82
CA ARG A 19 -17.80 -14.23 3.53
C ARG A 19 -17.49 -14.29 2.03
N ALA A 20 -18.18 -15.15 1.27
CA ALA A 20 -17.92 -15.28 -0.15
C ALA A 20 -18.32 -14.01 -0.92
N ARG A 21 -19.37 -13.32 -0.45
CA ARG A 21 -19.81 -12.04 -1.01
C ARG A 21 -18.81 -10.93 -0.73
N VAL A 22 -18.28 -10.83 0.49
CA VAL A 22 -17.22 -9.85 0.85
C VAL A 22 -15.97 -10.07 0.01
N LEU A 23 -15.51 -11.31 -0.12
CA LEU A 23 -14.33 -11.62 -0.95
C LEU A 23 -14.57 -11.27 -2.42
N ALA A 24 -15.75 -11.57 -2.95
CA ALA A 24 -16.13 -11.17 -4.31
C ALA A 24 -16.20 -9.64 -4.46
N ALA A 25 -16.67 -8.92 -3.43
CA ALA A 25 -16.73 -7.47 -3.42
C ALA A 25 -15.33 -6.85 -3.39
N LEU A 26 -14.42 -7.35 -2.56
CA LEU A 26 -13.02 -6.90 -2.53
C LEU A 26 -12.35 -7.13 -3.89
N ASN A 27 -12.51 -8.31 -4.48
CA ASN A 27 -11.97 -8.60 -5.81
C ASN A 27 -12.53 -7.66 -6.89
N ALA A 28 -13.85 -7.43 -6.88
CA ALA A 28 -14.48 -6.50 -7.82
C ALA A 28 -13.92 -5.07 -7.66
N ILE A 29 -13.65 -4.62 -6.44
CA ILE A 29 -13.01 -3.33 -6.18
C ILE A 29 -11.58 -3.30 -6.75
N SER A 30 -10.78 -4.34 -6.46
CA SER A 30 -9.40 -4.46 -6.96
C SER A 30 -9.31 -4.50 -8.48
N GLU A 31 -10.34 -5.04 -9.15
CA GLU A 31 -10.45 -5.11 -10.60
C GLU A 31 -11.10 -3.84 -11.22
N GLY A 32 -11.58 -2.91 -10.39
CA GLY A 32 -12.30 -1.72 -10.83
C GLY A 32 -13.73 -1.98 -11.31
N ASP A 33 -14.28 -3.18 -11.11
CA ASP A 33 -15.65 -3.55 -11.44
C ASP A 33 -16.64 -3.03 -10.38
N MET A 34 -16.86 -1.71 -10.42
CA MET A 34 -17.78 -1.04 -9.50
C MET A 34 -19.25 -1.38 -9.76
N GLU A 35 -19.60 -1.94 -10.92
CA GLU A 35 -20.96 -2.41 -11.20
C GLU A 35 -21.23 -3.73 -10.45
N CYS A 36 -20.31 -4.70 -10.56
CA CYS A 36 -20.37 -5.94 -9.79
C CYS A 36 -20.39 -5.68 -8.28
N PHE A 37 -19.51 -4.81 -7.79
CA PHE A 37 -19.50 -4.40 -6.38
C PHE A 37 -20.87 -3.89 -5.90
N ARG A 38 -21.49 -2.96 -6.66
CA ARG A 38 -22.81 -2.41 -6.32
C ARG A 38 -23.90 -3.47 -6.39
N ASP A 39 -23.85 -4.38 -7.35
CA ASP A 39 -24.85 -5.43 -7.52
C ASP A 39 -24.75 -6.49 -6.43
N LEU A 40 -23.54 -6.83 -5.96
CA LEU A 40 -23.32 -7.66 -4.77
C LEU A 40 -23.98 -7.03 -3.53
N GLY A 41 -23.77 -5.72 -3.32
CA GLY A 41 -24.41 -5.00 -2.20
C GLY A 41 -25.93 -4.88 -2.33
N ARG A 42 -26.47 -4.70 -3.54
CA ARG A 42 -27.93 -4.61 -3.77
C ARG A 42 -28.65 -5.95 -3.58
N ALA A 43 -27.99 -7.05 -3.93
CA ALA A 43 -28.52 -8.40 -3.81
C ALA A 43 -28.44 -8.96 -2.38
N ALA A 44 -27.77 -8.25 -1.47
CA ALA A 44 -27.73 -8.62 -0.06
C ALA A 44 -29.15 -8.67 0.56
N PRO A 45 -29.48 -9.67 1.39
CA PRO A 45 -30.81 -9.84 1.99
C PRO A 45 -31.26 -8.65 2.88
N LYS A 46 -31.98 -7.68 2.31
CA LYS A 46 -32.39 -6.43 3.01
C LYS A 46 -33.35 -6.57 4.20
N LYS A 47 -34.08 -7.68 4.31
CA LYS A 47 -35.16 -7.84 5.31
C LYS A 47 -34.67 -8.16 6.73
N SER A 48 -33.38 -8.39 6.88
CA SER A 48 -32.76 -8.67 8.16
C SER A 48 -31.47 -7.88 8.20
N TYR A 49 -31.51 -6.71 8.82
CA TYR A 49 -30.31 -5.95 9.19
C TYR A 49 -29.60 -6.74 10.32
N ILE A 50 -29.00 -7.87 9.96
CA ILE A 50 -28.27 -8.76 10.88
C ILE A 50 -26.82 -8.27 10.86
N GLU A 51 -26.16 -8.28 12.02
CA GLU A 51 -24.72 -7.99 12.22
C GLU A 51 -23.77 -8.52 11.13
N ALA A 52 -24.17 -9.60 10.42
CA ALA A 52 -23.40 -10.22 9.35
C ALA A 52 -23.25 -9.37 8.07
N ASP A 53 -24.19 -8.47 7.76
CA ASP A 53 -24.07 -7.56 6.61
C ASP A 53 -23.38 -6.23 7.01
N ALA A 54 -23.50 -5.79 8.27
CA ALA A 54 -22.67 -4.71 8.83
C ALA A 54 -21.17 -5.10 8.89
N THR A 55 -20.91 -6.39 9.09
CA THR A 55 -19.59 -7.03 9.00
C THR A 55 -18.97 -6.90 7.60
N GLU A 56 -19.78 -6.85 6.53
CA GLU A 56 -19.29 -6.65 5.16
C GLU A 56 -18.73 -5.22 4.97
N SER A 57 -19.37 -4.22 5.57
CA SER A 57 -18.89 -2.83 5.55
C SER A 57 -17.56 -2.68 6.30
N ASN A 58 -17.44 -3.23 7.51
CA ASN A 58 -16.26 -3.01 8.35
C ASN A 58 -14.99 -3.62 7.75
N ALA A 59 -15.10 -4.76 7.06
CA ALA A 59 -13.96 -5.39 6.40
C ALA A 59 -13.49 -4.63 5.16
N ILE A 60 -14.45 -4.14 4.35
CA ILE A 60 -14.15 -3.30 3.19
C ILE A 60 -13.55 -1.97 3.66
N GLU A 61 -14.09 -1.38 4.72
CA GLU A 61 -13.57 -0.17 5.37
C GLU A 61 -12.16 -0.39 5.93
N ALA A 62 -11.90 -1.54 6.56
CA ALA A 62 -10.56 -1.92 7.01
C ALA A 62 -9.56 -1.96 5.84
N CYS A 63 -9.91 -2.65 4.74
CA CYS A 63 -9.07 -2.69 3.54
C CYS A 63 -8.84 -1.30 2.94
N PHE A 64 -9.82 -0.39 3.02
CA PHE A 64 -9.66 0.98 2.54
C PHE A 64 -8.67 1.75 3.40
N HIS A 65 -8.83 1.75 4.72
CA HIS A 65 -7.89 2.44 5.61
C HIS A 65 -6.48 1.84 5.56
N ILE A 66 -6.37 0.52 5.45
CA ILE A 66 -5.08 -0.14 5.26
C ILE A 66 -4.44 0.27 3.92
N SER A 67 -5.23 0.44 2.87
CA SER A 67 -4.74 0.97 1.59
C SER A 67 -4.22 2.42 1.73
N GLU A 68 -4.92 3.27 2.47
CA GLU A 68 -4.47 4.64 2.76
C GLU A 68 -3.14 4.66 3.53
N VAL A 69 -3.02 3.83 4.57
CA VAL A 69 -1.78 3.69 5.35
C VAL A 69 -0.65 3.21 4.47
N LEU A 70 -0.89 2.20 3.61
CA LEU A 70 0.12 1.71 2.67
C LEU A 70 0.59 2.82 1.73
N ASP A 71 -0.34 3.54 1.11
CA ASP A 71 -0.03 4.60 0.15
C ASP A 71 0.81 5.71 0.80
N VAL A 72 0.39 6.19 1.99
CA VAL A 72 1.12 7.23 2.71
C VAL A 72 2.54 6.79 3.04
N VAL A 73 2.71 5.61 3.64
CA VAL A 73 4.02 5.12 4.07
C VAL A 73 4.94 4.86 2.87
N PHE A 74 4.41 4.24 1.82
CA PHE A 74 5.18 3.94 0.61
C PHE A 74 5.65 5.21 -0.09
N TYR A 75 4.75 6.16 -0.35
CA TYR A 75 5.12 7.39 -1.04
C TYR A 75 5.97 8.31 -0.16
N GLU A 76 5.82 8.31 1.17
CA GLU A 76 6.73 9.02 2.05
C GLU A 76 8.17 8.47 1.96
N ALA A 77 8.33 7.15 1.94
CA ALA A 77 9.64 6.51 1.75
C ALA A 77 10.25 6.90 0.38
N MET A 78 9.44 6.87 -0.69
CA MET A 78 9.89 7.28 -2.02
C MET A 78 10.27 8.76 -2.09
N MET A 79 9.48 9.66 -1.50
CA MET A 79 9.77 11.09 -1.47
C MET A 79 11.05 11.40 -0.68
N ARG A 80 11.31 10.68 0.42
CA ARG A 80 12.58 10.79 1.16
C ARG A 80 13.78 10.40 0.29
N LYS A 81 13.64 9.35 -0.53
CA LYS A 81 14.65 8.95 -1.51
C LYS A 81 14.94 10.09 -2.50
N TYR A 82 13.91 10.67 -3.11
CA TYR A 82 14.10 11.78 -4.07
C TYR A 82 14.69 13.03 -3.41
N ARG A 83 14.26 13.35 -2.19
CA ARG A 83 14.77 14.50 -1.44
C ARG A 83 16.25 14.38 -1.12
N ALA A 84 16.76 13.18 -0.85
CA ALA A 84 18.19 12.95 -0.63
C ALA A 84 19.02 13.38 -1.86
N GLY A 85 18.55 13.02 -3.06
CA GLY A 85 19.16 13.46 -4.32
C GLY A 85 19.09 14.97 -4.53
N TYR A 86 17.97 15.60 -4.17
CA TYR A 86 17.85 17.06 -4.26
C TYR A 86 18.81 17.79 -3.31
N ILE A 87 18.94 17.34 -2.06
CA ILE A 87 19.88 17.91 -1.08
C ILE A 87 21.32 17.79 -1.59
N ALA A 88 21.68 16.67 -2.22
CA ALA A 88 23.01 16.51 -2.81
C ALA A 88 23.24 17.54 -3.94
N ALA A 89 22.26 17.71 -4.82
CA ALA A 89 22.33 18.66 -5.93
C ALA A 89 22.42 20.12 -5.45
N GLU A 90 21.56 20.51 -4.51
CA GLU A 90 21.53 21.86 -3.93
C GLU A 90 22.86 22.22 -3.26
N ARG A 91 23.41 21.30 -2.43
CA ARG A 91 24.71 21.52 -1.78
C ARG A 91 25.86 21.59 -2.77
N THR A 92 25.81 20.81 -3.85
CA THR A 92 26.81 20.88 -4.93
C THR A 92 26.78 22.25 -5.61
N ILE A 93 25.59 22.77 -5.92
CA ILE A 93 25.41 24.10 -6.51
C ILE A 93 25.91 25.20 -5.56
N ASP A 94 25.52 25.15 -4.28
CA ASP A 94 25.98 26.11 -3.27
C ASP A 94 27.50 26.09 -3.14
N HIS A 95 28.12 24.91 -3.16
CA HIS A 95 29.57 24.78 -3.09
C HIS A 95 30.26 25.33 -4.36
N ILE A 96 29.66 25.19 -5.54
CA ILE A 96 30.17 25.82 -6.78
C ILE A 96 30.03 27.35 -6.72
N ILE A 97 28.93 27.87 -6.19
CA ILE A 97 28.67 29.33 -6.11
C ILE A 97 29.55 30.00 -5.05
N THR A 98 29.75 29.35 -3.91
CA THR A 98 30.45 29.91 -2.74
C THR A 98 31.90 29.46 -2.61
N GLY A 99 32.30 28.45 -3.41
CA GLY A 99 33.60 27.81 -3.36
C GLY A 99 34.76 28.67 -3.84
N ASP A 100 35.95 28.16 -3.56
CA ASP A 100 37.22 28.81 -3.86
C ASP A 100 37.33 29.16 -5.35
N LYS A 101 37.55 30.45 -5.67
CA LYS A 101 37.52 30.97 -7.04
C LYS A 101 38.66 30.43 -7.91
N ASP A 102 39.65 29.82 -7.28
CA ASP A 102 40.82 29.23 -7.93
C ASP A 102 40.57 27.79 -8.41
N LYS A 103 39.46 27.15 -8.01
CA LYS A 103 39.05 25.82 -8.48
C LYS A 103 38.06 25.93 -9.63
N THR A 104 38.23 25.05 -10.61
CA THR A 104 37.25 24.92 -11.69
C THR A 104 35.97 24.24 -11.19
N PRO A 105 34.80 24.49 -11.81
CA PRO A 105 33.56 23.81 -11.44
C PRO A 105 33.67 22.28 -11.43
N LEU A 106 34.51 21.69 -12.30
CA LEU A 106 34.76 20.24 -12.36
C LEU A 106 35.53 19.72 -11.15
N GLU A 107 36.53 20.45 -10.65
CA GLU A 107 37.28 20.08 -9.45
C GLU A 107 36.40 20.20 -8.19
N ILE A 108 35.54 21.21 -8.15
CA ILE A 108 34.55 21.38 -7.07
C ILE A 108 33.51 20.26 -7.10
N MET A 109 33.05 19.85 -8.29
CA MET A 109 32.14 18.70 -8.45
C MET A 109 32.78 17.40 -7.97
N ALA A 110 34.05 17.15 -8.32
CA ALA A 110 34.77 15.96 -7.87
C ALA A 110 34.92 15.90 -6.34
N GLU A 111 35.24 17.03 -5.69
CA GLU A 111 35.30 17.11 -4.22
C GLU A 111 33.91 16.94 -3.55
N ALA A 112 32.85 17.47 -4.16
CA ALA A 112 31.48 17.29 -3.67
C ALA A 112 31.02 15.81 -3.79
N GLU A 113 31.43 15.12 -4.85
CA GLU A 113 31.18 13.69 -5.07
C GLU A 113 31.98 12.79 -4.11
N GLU A 114 33.18 13.20 -3.69
CA GLU A 114 34.06 12.46 -2.76
C GLU A 114 33.86 12.83 -1.27
N GLY A 115 33.10 13.89 -0.96
CA GLY A 115 32.99 14.48 0.37
C GLY A 115 31.82 14.03 1.28
N GLU A 116 31.66 14.68 2.43
CA GLU A 116 30.61 14.43 3.44
C GLU A 116 29.16 14.50 2.88
N PHE A 117 28.95 15.27 1.82
CA PHE A 117 27.63 15.46 1.21
C PHE A 117 27.13 14.24 0.43
N SER A 118 28.03 13.61 -0.33
CA SER A 118 27.79 12.35 -1.04
C SER A 118 27.47 11.23 -0.03
N ASN A 119 28.20 11.17 1.08
CA ASN A 119 27.97 10.19 2.16
C ASN A 119 26.61 10.38 2.86
N LEU A 120 26.21 11.62 3.15
CA LEU A 120 24.91 11.90 3.76
C LEU A 120 23.75 11.57 2.80
N ALA A 121 23.86 11.94 1.53
CA ALA A 121 22.84 11.66 0.53
C ALA A 121 22.71 10.15 0.27
N ALA A 122 23.82 9.43 0.12
CA ALA A 122 23.84 7.98 -0.03
C ALA A 122 23.25 7.27 1.20
N SER A 123 23.55 7.75 2.41
CA SER A 123 22.98 7.23 3.65
C SER A 123 21.46 7.42 3.73
N LEU A 124 20.97 8.62 3.40
CA LEU A 124 19.54 8.93 3.36
C LEU A 124 18.82 8.13 2.26
N GLU A 125 19.43 7.99 1.09
CA GLU A 125 18.88 7.19 -0.01
C GLU A 125 18.79 5.72 0.39
N SER A 126 19.85 5.16 0.98
CA SER A 126 19.88 3.78 1.48
C SER A 126 18.80 3.55 2.55
N ALA A 127 18.66 4.45 3.52
CA ALA A 127 17.63 4.38 4.53
C ALA A 127 16.21 4.43 3.93
N ALA A 128 15.97 5.31 2.96
CA ALA A 128 14.69 5.42 2.26
C ALA A 128 14.37 4.17 1.43
N GLN A 129 15.37 3.59 0.76
CA GLN A 129 15.21 2.33 0.04
C GLN A 129 14.93 1.16 0.98
N ASN A 130 15.54 1.13 2.18
CA ASN A 130 15.25 0.13 3.20
C ASN A 130 13.80 0.23 3.69
N ASP A 131 13.31 1.43 3.95
CA ASP A 131 11.93 1.67 4.36
C ASP A 131 10.93 1.26 3.28
N ALA A 132 11.18 1.63 2.02
CA ALA A 132 10.33 1.24 0.90
C ALA A 132 10.27 -0.29 0.75
N ARG A 133 11.39 -1.00 0.91
CA ARG A 133 11.41 -2.47 0.90
C ARG A 133 10.65 -3.06 2.09
N ALA A 134 10.84 -2.50 3.28
CA ALA A 134 10.20 -2.99 4.49
C ALA A 134 8.67 -2.82 4.45
N VAL A 135 8.15 -1.71 3.94
CA VAL A 135 6.69 -1.55 3.79
C VAL A 135 6.09 -2.51 2.76
N CYS A 136 6.78 -2.76 1.64
CA CYS A 136 6.32 -3.75 0.65
C CYS A 136 6.29 -5.17 1.26
N ALA A 137 7.35 -5.57 1.96
CA ALA A 137 7.40 -6.87 2.65
C ALA A 137 6.30 -6.98 3.72
N ALA A 138 6.11 -5.95 4.54
CA ALA A 138 5.06 -5.90 5.55
C ALA A 138 3.65 -6.06 4.95
N ALA A 139 3.37 -5.42 3.82
CA ALA A 139 2.09 -5.54 3.12
C ALA A 139 1.85 -6.97 2.61
N ILE A 140 2.88 -7.59 2.03
CA ILE A 140 2.81 -8.98 1.54
C ILE A 140 2.58 -9.97 2.69
N GLU A 141 3.37 -9.85 3.76
CA GLU A 141 3.22 -10.71 4.94
C GLU A 141 1.87 -10.53 5.62
N PHE A 142 1.38 -9.30 5.71
CA PHE A 142 0.07 -9.00 6.28
C PHE A 142 -1.06 -9.64 5.47
N ALA A 143 -1.06 -9.46 4.14
CA ALA A 143 -2.06 -10.07 3.26
C ALA A 143 -2.11 -11.60 3.42
N GLN A 144 -0.93 -12.24 3.44
CA GLN A 144 -0.81 -13.68 3.67
C GLN A 144 -1.37 -14.10 5.04
N GLU A 145 -1.06 -13.35 6.11
CA GLU A 145 -1.54 -13.63 7.46
C GLU A 145 -3.07 -13.58 7.56
N ILE A 146 -3.70 -12.59 6.92
CA ILE A 146 -5.16 -12.48 6.90
C ILE A 146 -5.82 -13.38 5.85
N GLY A 147 -5.03 -14.16 5.10
CA GLY A 147 -5.52 -15.10 4.09
C GLY A 147 -6.21 -14.43 2.89
N LEU A 148 -5.82 -13.20 2.57
CA LEU A 148 -6.26 -12.48 1.36
C LEU A 148 -5.10 -12.37 0.39
N ASP A 149 -5.40 -12.32 -0.91
CA ASP A 149 -4.38 -11.90 -1.86
C ASP A 149 -4.05 -10.41 -1.67
N LEU A 150 -2.85 -10.00 -2.10
CA LEU A 150 -2.36 -8.63 -1.91
C LEU A 150 -3.30 -7.61 -2.56
N LYS A 151 -3.87 -7.92 -3.73
CA LYS A 151 -4.75 -6.99 -4.44
C LYS A 151 -6.07 -6.80 -3.72
N ALA A 152 -6.63 -7.83 -3.12
CA ALA A 152 -7.86 -7.78 -2.35
C ALA A 152 -7.65 -7.07 -0.99
N ALA A 153 -6.55 -7.41 -0.30
CA ALA A 153 -6.19 -6.79 0.97
C ALA A 153 -5.98 -5.26 0.84
N PHE A 154 -5.45 -4.82 -0.31
CA PHE A 154 -5.14 -3.43 -0.62
C PHE A 154 -5.92 -2.93 -1.86
N CYS A 155 -7.21 -3.29 -1.97
CA CYS A 155 -8.06 -3.08 -3.16
C CYS A 155 -8.22 -1.63 -3.64
N ARG A 156 -7.79 -0.64 -2.85
CA ARG A 156 -7.81 0.79 -3.20
C ARG A 156 -6.43 1.43 -3.26
N SER A 157 -5.37 0.68 -2.96
CA SER A 157 -4.03 1.24 -2.88
C SER A 157 -3.52 1.60 -4.27
N ALA A 158 -3.11 2.87 -4.41
CA ALA A 158 -2.35 3.32 -5.56
C ALA A 158 -0.98 2.65 -5.59
N ALA A 159 -0.32 2.54 -4.44
CA ALA A 159 0.99 1.91 -4.30
C ALA A 159 0.98 0.43 -4.75
N ALA A 160 -0.02 -0.36 -4.36
CA ALA A 160 -0.11 -1.77 -4.75
C ALA A 160 -0.27 -1.99 -6.26
N SER A 161 -0.71 -0.96 -6.99
CA SER A 161 -0.80 -0.95 -8.46
C SER A 161 0.39 -0.26 -9.15
N ASP A 162 1.28 0.36 -8.38
CA ASP A 162 2.42 1.12 -8.87
C ASP A 162 3.55 0.16 -9.34
N PRO A 163 4.09 0.32 -10.56
CA PRO A 163 5.24 -0.46 -11.02
C PRO A 163 6.45 -0.37 -10.07
N GLU A 164 6.64 0.77 -9.40
CA GLU A 164 7.73 0.93 -8.42
C GLU A 164 7.56 0.02 -7.21
N PHE A 165 6.33 -0.29 -6.80
CA PHE A 165 6.09 -1.22 -5.70
C PHE A 165 6.61 -2.61 -6.05
N ALA A 166 6.27 -3.13 -7.23
CA ALA A 166 6.76 -4.42 -7.71
C ALA A 166 8.29 -4.42 -7.87
N ARG A 167 8.85 -3.32 -8.37
CA ARG A 167 10.31 -3.15 -8.51
C ARG A 167 11.00 -3.23 -7.16
N VAL A 168 10.53 -2.48 -6.17
CA VAL A 168 11.12 -2.40 -4.82
C VAL A 168 10.94 -3.72 -4.07
N ALA A 169 9.78 -4.36 -4.16
CA ALA A 169 9.53 -5.66 -3.56
C ALA A 169 10.49 -6.75 -4.06
N GLY A 170 11.02 -6.62 -5.29
CA GLY A 170 12.00 -7.53 -5.88
C GLY A 170 13.46 -7.32 -5.45
N MET A 171 13.79 -6.25 -4.72
CA MET A 171 15.18 -5.84 -4.44
C MET A 171 15.84 -6.53 -3.23
N GLY A 172 15.51 -7.78 -2.93
CA GLY A 172 16.15 -8.58 -1.88
C GLY A 172 15.65 -8.30 -0.45
N GLN A 173 16.43 -8.69 0.56
CA GLN A 173 15.99 -8.67 1.97
C GLN A 173 15.78 -7.25 2.54
N SER A 174 14.67 -7.08 3.24
CA SER A 174 14.30 -5.91 4.05
C SER A 174 14.74 -6.07 5.52
N ASP A 175 14.84 -4.95 6.24
CA ASP A 175 15.08 -4.95 7.69
C ASP A 175 13.88 -5.56 8.44
N PRO A 176 14.05 -6.72 9.13
CA PRO A 176 12.95 -7.38 9.83
C PRO A 176 12.26 -6.55 10.92
N GLU A 177 12.99 -5.68 11.61
CA GLU A 177 12.40 -4.85 12.66
C GLU A 177 11.51 -3.76 12.06
N ARG A 178 11.93 -3.16 10.94
CA ARG A 178 11.11 -2.21 10.19
C ARG A 178 9.87 -2.87 9.57
N VAL A 179 10.00 -4.10 9.06
CA VAL A 179 8.85 -4.88 8.56
C VAL A 179 7.83 -5.06 9.67
N LYS A 180 8.27 -5.46 10.86
CA LYS A 180 7.40 -5.66 12.03
C LYS A 180 6.69 -4.36 12.44
N GLU A 181 7.39 -3.23 12.43
CA GLU A 181 6.82 -1.92 12.75
C GLU A 181 5.71 -1.52 11.78
N PHE A 182 5.96 -1.58 10.47
CA PHE A 182 4.95 -1.24 9.47
C PHE A 182 3.76 -2.19 9.51
N LYS A 183 4.03 -3.49 9.68
CA LYS A 183 2.99 -4.52 9.80
C LYS A 183 2.10 -4.27 11.01
N ALA A 184 2.65 -3.84 12.14
CA ALA A 184 1.87 -3.48 13.33
C ALA A 184 0.84 -2.36 13.03
N GLY A 185 1.19 -1.41 12.15
CA GLY A 185 0.25 -0.41 11.64
C GLY A 185 -0.95 -1.02 10.92
N PHE A 186 -0.71 -1.93 9.97
CA PHE A 186 -1.79 -2.64 9.26
C PHE A 186 -2.64 -3.50 10.20
N THR A 187 -2.01 -4.26 11.10
CA THR A 187 -2.69 -5.10 12.10
C THR A 187 -3.55 -4.27 13.04
N SER A 188 -3.10 -3.06 13.44
CA SER A 188 -3.88 -2.16 14.29
C SER A 188 -5.19 -1.75 13.62
N VAL A 189 -5.14 -1.27 12.38
CA VAL A 189 -6.34 -0.88 11.61
C VAL A 189 -7.25 -2.09 11.37
N TRP A 190 -6.67 -3.24 11.01
CA TRP A 190 -7.43 -4.47 10.86
C TRP A 190 -8.12 -4.92 12.15
N GLY A 191 -7.47 -4.77 13.30
CA GLY A 191 -8.05 -5.08 14.59
C GLY A 191 -9.25 -4.20 14.94
N GLN A 192 -9.24 -2.94 14.50
CA GLN A 192 -10.33 -1.98 14.75
C GLN A 192 -11.55 -2.23 13.86
N TYR A 193 -11.33 -2.58 12.59
CA TYR A 193 -12.40 -2.64 11.59
C TYR A 193 -12.56 -4.03 10.93
N GLY A 194 -11.48 -4.79 10.72
CA GLY A 194 -11.43 -5.96 9.82
C GLY A 194 -11.67 -7.34 10.45
N ASN A 195 -11.73 -7.46 11.78
CA ASN A 195 -11.72 -8.75 12.49
C ASN A 195 -12.84 -9.74 12.12
N HIS A 196 -13.91 -9.28 11.49
CA HIS A 196 -15.12 -10.07 11.28
C HIS A 196 -15.06 -11.05 10.09
N VAL A 197 -14.09 -10.91 9.15
CA VAL A 197 -13.93 -11.84 8.01
C VAL A 197 -13.33 -13.19 8.46
N LEU A 198 -12.54 -13.19 9.53
CA LEU A 198 -11.70 -14.33 9.94
C LEU A 198 -12.15 -15.01 11.24
N THR A 199 -12.95 -14.35 12.07
CA THR A 199 -13.27 -14.83 13.43
C THR A 199 -14.44 -15.81 13.52
N ARG A 200 -15.32 -15.92 12.51
CA ARG A 200 -16.49 -16.82 12.54
C ARG A 200 -16.26 -18.19 11.88
N SER A 201 -15.12 -18.82 12.15
CA SER A 201 -14.83 -20.22 11.76
C SER A 201 -14.56 -21.14 12.96
N ALA A 202 -14.74 -20.68 14.20
CA ALA A 202 -14.54 -21.49 15.41
C ALA A 202 -15.84 -21.79 16.19
N ALA A 203 -17.01 -21.57 15.60
CA ALA A 203 -18.31 -21.93 16.18
C ALA A 203 -19.19 -22.67 15.16
#